data_AF-A0A3M1XB28-F1
#
_entry.id   AF-A0A3M1XB28-F1
#
_cell.length_a   1.000
_cell.length_b   1.000
_cell.length_c   1.000
_cell.angle_alpha   90.00
_cell.angle_beta   90.00
_cell.angle_gamma   90.00
#
_symmetry.space_group_name_H-M   'P 1'
#
loop_
_entity.id
_entity.type
_entity.pdbx_description
1 polymer ?
#
loop_
_entity_poly.entity_id
_entity_poly.type
_entity_poly.pdbx_seq_one_letter_code
_entity_poly.pdbx_strand_id
1 'polypeptide(L)'
;MSKAARRLRCCARWALLAKAHISNAGVAELMKVSHQIKRVSASLRVVNAQRTSAHSPGSGPATTTHAVSMASATNAQRERMDATMLHCFVLMVTTFQLDTSGPTDDSRIVLFGTHTSLGEASGQLPDGAYTTFRTYQGSRVLRLRQHVQRLEESVALLGNPAHLDEAATRRAVAHALRATAYPESRFRLTFAPPMLFVSIEPFTPYPPSLYESGVWCVSVSLHRDNPHAKSTTFIASAADAYRALPAGAHEGLMIGEDGAVLEGLSSNFFAVMPSAAAPEAPCVLRTEEARVLAGVTRALVLEVARQVLPVSTEAVAYSDLPRARECFITSVSREILPVVKVDQLTIGDGFPGPITRALMQRFRALVEREAEPLL
;
A
#
# COMPACT_ATOMS: atom_id res chain seq x y z
N MET A 1 -20.16 31.47 6.72
CA MET A 1 -20.20 30.66 5.47
C MET A 1 -19.88 29.21 5.82
N SER A 2 -20.75 28.24 5.47
CA SER A 2 -20.61 26.85 5.93
C SER A 2 -19.48 26.08 5.21
N LYS A 3 -18.90 25.06 5.89
CA LYS A 3 -17.89 24.15 5.32
C LYS A 3 -18.32 23.49 4.00
N ALA A 4 -19.63 23.35 3.76
CA ALA A 4 -20.20 22.80 2.53
C ALA A 4 -19.99 23.74 1.31
N ALA A 5 -20.14 25.05 1.49
CA ALA A 5 -19.95 26.03 0.41
C ALA A 5 -18.47 26.19 -0.02
N ARG A 6 -17.53 25.74 0.82
CA ARG A 6 -16.08 25.69 0.54
C ARG A 6 -15.70 24.44 -0.26
N ARG A 7 -16.36 23.30 0.00
CA ARG A 7 -16.17 22.03 -0.74
C ARG A 7 -16.71 22.09 -2.18
N LEU A 8 -17.88 22.70 -2.38
CA LEU A 8 -18.50 22.86 -3.70
C LEU A 8 -17.67 23.72 -4.67
N ARG A 9 -16.99 24.76 -4.17
CA ARG A 9 -16.08 25.59 -5.00
C ARG A 9 -14.79 24.86 -5.39
N CYS A 10 -14.31 23.92 -4.57
CA CYS A 10 -13.19 23.06 -4.92
C CYS A 10 -13.58 22.08 -6.05
N CYS A 11 -14.73 21.40 -5.93
CA CYS A 11 -15.17 20.44 -6.95
C CYS A 11 -15.42 21.08 -8.32
N ALA A 12 -16.01 22.30 -8.36
CA ALA A 12 -16.24 23.01 -9.62
C ALA A 12 -14.94 23.41 -10.34
N ARG A 13 -13.88 23.72 -9.59
CA ARG A 13 -12.55 24.06 -10.13
C ARG A 13 -11.82 22.82 -10.67
N TRP A 14 -12.04 21.65 -10.05
CA TRP A 14 -11.53 20.35 -10.53
C TRP A 14 -12.19 19.89 -11.83
N ALA A 15 -13.51 20.04 -11.96
CA ALA A 15 -14.23 19.67 -13.19
C ALA A 15 -13.81 20.52 -14.41
N LEU A 16 -13.41 21.77 -14.18
CA LEU A 16 -12.90 22.67 -15.21
C LEU A 16 -11.45 22.35 -15.61
N LEU A 17 -10.60 21.93 -14.66
CA LEU A 17 -9.21 21.52 -14.92
C LEU A 17 -9.12 20.15 -15.62
N ALA A 18 -9.97 19.20 -15.23
CA ALA A 18 -10.02 17.88 -15.87
C ALA A 18 -10.46 17.96 -17.35
N LYS A 19 -11.32 18.93 -17.71
CA LYS A 19 -11.70 19.17 -19.11
C LYS A 19 -10.57 19.76 -19.96
N ALA A 20 -9.55 20.38 -19.36
CA ALA A 20 -8.51 21.07 -20.09
C ALA A 20 -7.34 20.17 -20.53
N HIS A 21 -7.23 18.92 -20.03
CA HIS A 21 -6.04 18.06 -20.22
C HIS A 21 -6.33 16.63 -20.73
N ILE A 22 -7.57 16.32 -21.14
CA ILE A 22 -7.88 15.01 -21.74
C ILE A 22 -7.67 15.10 -23.25
N SER A 23 -6.70 14.34 -23.79
CA SER A 23 -6.50 14.21 -25.23
C SER A 23 -7.74 13.59 -25.91
N ASN A 24 -7.96 13.87 -27.19
CA ASN A 24 -9.10 13.35 -27.96
C ASN A 24 -9.22 11.80 -27.92
N ALA A 25 -8.11 11.10 -27.68
CA ALA A 25 -8.09 9.64 -27.49
C ALA A 25 -8.78 9.20 -26.18
N GLY A 26 -8.61 9.95 -25.08
CA GLY A 26 -9.26 9.67 -23.79
C GLY A 26 -10.77 9.89 -23.82
N VAL A 27 -11.24 10.84 -24.64
CA VAL A 27 -12.69 11.07 -24.87
C VAL A 27 -13.32 9.89 -25.63
N ALA A 28 -12.59 9.29 -26.58
CA ALA A 28 -13.09 8.14 -27.36
C ALA A 28 -13.22 6.86 -26.51
N GLU A 29 -12.29 6.61 -25.58
CA GLU A 29 -12.37 5.51 -24.61
C GLU A 29 -13.55 5.69 -23.64
N LEU A 30 -13.74 6.90 -23.10
CA LEU A 30 -14.89 7.25 -22.25
C LEU A 30 -16.24 7.01 -22.95
N MET A 31 -16.31 7.27 -24.25
CA MET A 31 -17.54 7.06 -25.04
C MET A 31 -17.84 5.58 -25.33
N LYS A 32 -16.81 4.72 -25.43
CA LYS A 32 -16.98 3.27 -25.59
C LYS A 32 -17.54 2.63 -24.31
N VAL A 33 -16.99 3.00 -23.15
CA VAL A 33 -17.46 2.54 -21.83
C VAL A 33 -18.92 2.99 -21.59
N SER A 34 -19.26 4.22 -21.98
CA SER A 34 -20.65 4.73 -21.93
C SER A 34 -21.64 3.91 -22.77
N HIS A 35 -21.23 3.44 -23.95
CA HIS A 35 -22.08 2.60 -24.82
C HIS A 35 -22.28 1.19 -24.26
N GLN A 36 -21.25 0.62 -23.63
CA GLN A 36 -21.31 -0.71 -23.01
C GLN A 36 -22.27 -0.71 -21.80
N ILE A 37 -22.25 0.36 -21.00
CA ILE A 37 -23.15 0.55 -19.84
C ILE A 37 -24.61 0.78 -20.27
N LYS A 38 -24.85 1.49 -21.39
CA LYS A 38 -26.20 1.64 -21.97
C LYS A 38 -26.80 0.32 -22.43
N ARG A 39 -25.99 -0.62 -22.94
CA ARG A 39 -26.46 -1.97 -23.33
C ARG A 39 -26.91 -2.80 -22.12
N VAL A 40 -26.14 -2.78 -21.03
CA VAL A 40 -26.50 -3.46 -19.77
C VAL A 40 -27.78 -2.87 -19.16
N SER A 41 -27.95 -1.55 -19.26
CA SER A 41 -29.14 -0.84 -18.77
C SER A 41 -30.41 -1.16 -19.57
N ALA A 42 -30.29 -1.50 -20.86
CA ALA A 42 -31.42 -1.90 -21.70
C ALA A 42 -31.91 -3.32 -21.39
N SER A 43 -30.98 -4.26 -21.12
CA SER A 43 -31.31 -5.63 -20.72
C SER A 43 -32.06 -5.70 -19.38
N LEU A 44 -31.75 -4.81 -18.43
CA LEU A 44 -32.43 -4.72 -17.13
C LEU A 44 -33.87 -4.17 -17.22
N ARG A 45 -34.21 -3.40 -18.27
CA ARG A 45 -35.59 -2.91 -18.47
C ARG A 45 -36.54 -3.99 -18.98
N VAL A 46 -36.03 -4.97 -19.72
CA VAL A 46 -36.85 -6.07 -20.29
C VAL A 46 -37.29 -7.05 -19.20
N VAL A 47 -36.44 -7.33 -18.21
CA VAL A 47 -36.73 -8.23 -17.09
C VAL A 47 -37.80 -7.66 -16.15
N ASN A 48 -37.90 -6.32 -16.03
CA ASN A 48 -38.85 -5.68 -15.12
C ASN A 48 -40.24 -5.44 -15.73
N ALA A 49 -40.36 -5.42 -17.07
CA ALA A 49 -41.64 -5.26 -17.76
C ALA A 49 -42.50 -6.53 -17.75
N GLN A 50 -41.92 -7.70 -17.46
CA GLN A 50 -42.65 -8.98 -17.37
C GLN A 50 -43.23 -9.26 -15.97
N ARG A 51 -42.96 -8.41 -14.96
CA ARG A 51 -43.46 -8.57 -13.59
C ARG A 51 -44.72 -7.74 -13.27
N THR A 52 -45.17 -6.86 -14.17
CA THR A 52 -46.27 -5.92 -13.89
C THR A 52 -47.61 -6.25 -14.54
N SER A 53 -47.79 -7.43 -15.16
CA SER A 53 -49.05 -7.83 -15.82
C SER A 53 -49.95 -8.77 -14.98
N ALA A 54 -50.04 -8.56 -13.67
CA ALA A 54 -50.99 -9.28 -12.84
C ALA A 54 -51.53 -8.38 -11.72
N HIS A 55 -52.65 -7.70 -11.97
CA HIS A 55 -53.83 -7.52 -11.08
C HIS A 55 -54.67 -6.31 -11.54
N SER A 56 -55.97 -6.54 -11.73
CA SER A 56 -57.02 -5.58 -12.11
C SER A 56 -57.83 -5.13 -10.85
N PRO A 57 -58.86 -4.24 -10.92
CA PRO A 57 -58.83 -2.93 -10.24
C PRO A 57 -59.94 -2.70 -9.18
N GLY A 58 -59.80 -1.65 -8.37
CA GLY A 58 -60.84 -1.18 -7.43
C GLY A 58 -60.70 0.29 -7.00
N SER A 59 -61.52 1.15 -7.63
CA SER A 59 -62.14 2.45 -7.22
C SER A 59 -61.53 3.39 -6.15
N GLY A 60 -61.42 4.68 -6.50
CA GLY A 60 -61.56 5.82 -5.58
C GLY A 60 -60.63 7.03 -5.85
N PRO A 61 -61.13 8.27 -6.00
CA PRO A 61 -60.34 9.40 -6.50
C PRO A 61 -59.76 10.28 -5.37
N ALA A 62 -58.48 10.65 -5.45
CA ALA A 62 -57.93 11.79 -4.73
C ALA A 62 -56.64 12.32 -5.38
N THR A 63 -56.74 13.55 -5.90
CA THR A 63 -55.74 14.63 -5.82
C THR A 63 -54.29 14.38 -6.27
N THR A 64 -53.96 15.01 -7.41
CA THR A 64 -52.70 15.70 -7.76
C THR A 64 -51.69 15.88 -6.62
N THR A 65 -50.59 15.11 -6.57
CA THR A 65 -49.22 15.55 -6.21
C THR A 65 -48.17 14.49 -6.62
N HIS A 66 -47.93 14.25 -7.91
CA HIS A 66 -46.80 13.39 -8.34
C HIS A 66 -46.13 13.91 -9.60
N ALA A 67 -45.41 15.03 -9.49
CA ALA A 67 -44.47 15.47 -10.53
C ALA A 67 -43.08 15.89 -10.00
N VAL A 68 -42.87 15.94 -8.68
CA VAL A 68 -41.58 16.37 -8.07
C VAL A 68 -40.73 15.20 -7.56
N SER A 69 -41.28 13.97 -7.51
CA SER A 69 -40.58 12.79 -6.95
C SER A 69 -39.66 12.07 -7.95
N MET A 70 -39.94 12.13 -9.26
CA MET A 70 -39.11 11.43 -10.27
C MET A 70 -37.88 12.23 -10.72
N ALA A 71 -37.96 13.56 -10.73
CA ALA A 71 -36.83 14.43 -11.04
C ALA A 71 -35.79 14.47 -9.90
N SER A 72 -36.23 14.39 -8.63
CA SER A 72 -35.33 14.32 -7.47
C SER A 72 -34.69 12.93 -7.33
N ALA A 73 -35.40 11.85 -7.64
CA ALA A 73 -34.83 10.50 -7.69
C ALA A 73 -33.78 10.36 -8.80
N THR A 74 -34.01 10.95 -9.98
CA THR A 74 -33.05 10.92 -11.10
C THR A 74 -31.84 11.84 -10.88
N ASN A 75 -32.00 12.98 -10.21
CA ASN A 75 -30.87 13.82 -9.80
C ASN A 75 -30.06 13.17 -8.66
N ALA A 76 -30.71 12.56 -7.67
CA ALA A 76 -30.03 11.83 -6.60
C ALA A 76 -29.35 10.54 -7.12
N GLN A 77 -29.91 9.88 -8.13
CA GLN A 77 -29.26 8.75 -8.81
C GLN A 77 -28.12 9.20 -9.72
N ARG A 78 -28.22 10.36 -10.40
CA ARG A 78 -27.09 10.96 -11.14
C ARG A 78 -25.99 11.44 -10.21
N GLU A 79 -26.30 12.12 -9.11
CA GLU A 79 -25.32 12.53 -8.10
C GLU A 79 -24.69 11.33 -7.40
N ARG A 80 -25.44 10.25 -7.13
CA ARG A 80 -24.86 8.98 -6.66
C ARG A 80 -23.99 8.33 -7.72
N MET A 81 -24.36 8.35 -8.99
CA MET A 81 -23.59 7.72 -10.07
C MET A 81 -22.35 8.55 -10.44
N ASP A 82 -22.42 9.88 -10.37
CA ASP A 82 -21.29 10.81 -10.46
C ASP A 82 -20.41 10.70 -9.22
N ALA A 83 -20.96 10.54 -8.01
CA ALA A 83 -20.17 10.27 -6.80
C ALA A 83 -19.54 8.87 -6.80
N THR A 84 -20.16 7.87 -7.44
CA THR A 84 -19.60 6.54 -7.66
C THR A 84 -18.53 6.57 -8.76
N MET A 85 -18.71 7.31 -9.86
CA MET A 85 -17.68 7.53 -10.86
C MET A 85 -16.51 8.38 -10.33
N LEU A 86 -16.79 9.40 -9.50
CA LEU A 86 -15.77 10.18 -8.80
C LEU A 86 -15.10 9.32 -7.71
N HIS A 87 -15.82 8.43 -7.02
CA HIS A 87 -15.22 7.42 -6.13
C HIS A 87 -14.36 6.41 -6.90
N CYS A 88 -14.73 6.02 -8.12
CA CYS A 88 -13.91 5.17 -8.98
C CYS A 88 -12.61 5.87 -9.40
N PHE A 89 -12.60 7.20 -9.52
CA PHE A 89 -11.36 7.98 -9.72
C PHE A 89 -10.52 8.16 -8.44
N VAL A 90 -11.07 7.86 -7.26
CA VAL A 90 -10.44 8.14 -5.95
C VAL A 90 -9.63 6.96 -5.39
N LEU A 91 -9.62 5.79 -6.04
CA LEU A 91 -8.95 4.58 -5.53
C LEU A 91 -7.97 3.92 -6.51
N MET A 92 -7.65 4.56 -7.64
CA MET A 92 -6.72 3.98 -8.62
C MET A 92 -5.26 4.27 -8.25
N VAL A 93 -4.36 3.37 -8.64
CA VAL A 93 -2.94 3.71 -8.77
C VAL A 93 -2.79 4.65 -9.94
N THR A 94 -2.06 5.74 -9.74
CA THR A 94 -1.58 6.60 -10.83
C THR A 94 -0.07 6.45 -10.93
N THR A 95 0.45 6.18 -12.13
CA THR A 95 1.88 6.05 -12.38
C THR A 95 2.36 7.20 -13.25
N PHE A 96 3.40 7.88 -12.80
CA PHE A 96 4.15 8.87 -13.58
C PHE A 96 5.49 8.27 -13.97
N GLN A 97 6.07 8.72 -15.08
CA GLN A 97 7.42 8.35 -15.50
C GLN A 97 8.29 9.59 -15.65
N LEU A 98 9.58 9.43 -15.35
CA LEU A 98 10.64 10.41 -15.49
C LEU A 98 11.85 9.72 -16.13
N ASP A 99 12.31 10.27 -17.26
CA ASP A 99 13.59 9.87 -17.87
C ASP A 99 14.75 10.60 -17.18
N THR A 100 15.63 9.85 -16.52
CA THR A 100 16.72 10.38 -15.67
C THR A 100 17.97 10.74 -16.46
N SER A 101 17.99 10.58 -17.79
CA SER A 101 19.17 10.84 -18.63
C SER A 101 19.44 12.32 -18.96
N GLY A 102 18.49 13.22 -18.66
CA GLY A 102 18.55 14.64 -19.02
C GLY A 102 18.22 15.58 -17.85
N PRO A 103 18.03 16.88 -18.11
CA PRO A 103 17.69 17.87 -17.08
C PRO A 103 16.44 17.47 -16.30
N THR A 104 16.43 17.72 -15.00
CA THR A 104 15.41 17.21 -14.07
C THR A 104 14.35 18.27 -13.77
N ASP A 105 13.65 18.76 -14.79
CA ASP A 105 12.53 19.68 -14.64
C ASP A 105 11.16 18.96 -14.61
N ASP A 106 10.12 19.66 -14.15
CA ASP A 106 8.76 19.12 -14.04
C ASP A 106 8.13 18.78 -15.40
N SER A 107 8.65 19.32 -16.52
CA SER A 107 8.08 19.11 -17.86
C SER A 107 8.35 17.71 -18.40
N ARG A 108 9.31 16.99 -17.81
CA ARG A 108 9.66 15.62 -18.17
C ARG A 108 8.94 14.55 -17.33
N ILE A 109 8.18 14.97 -16.32
CA ILE A 109 7.30 14.05 -15.57
C ILE A 109 6.02 13.89 -16.37
N VAL A 110 5.81 12.70 -16.93
CA VAL A 110 4.64 12.42 -17.77
C VAL A 110 3.78 11.31 -17.16
N LEU A 111 2.47 11.40 -17.35
CA LEU A 111 1.55 10.35 -16.94
C LEU A 111 1.84 9.09 -17.76
N PHE A 112 2.22 8.00 -17.08
CA PHE A 112 2.38 6.69 -17.70
C PHE A 112 1.02 5.99 -17.85
N GLY A 113 0.22 5.99 -16.79
CA GLY A 113 -1.09 5.34 -16.80
C GLY A 113 -1.75 5.25 -15.42
N THR A 114 -2.94 4.65 -15.40
CA THR A 114 -3.68 4.33 -14.17
C THR A 114 -4.00 2.84 -14.10
N HIS A 115 -3.98 2.28 -12.90
CA HIS A 115 -4.17 0.84 -12.67
C HIS A 115 -5.01 0.59 -11.41
N THR A 116 -5.50 -0.64 -11.22
CA THR A 116 -6.33 -0.99 -10.05
C THR A 116 -5.52 -1.28 -8.79
N SER A 117 -4.24 -1.64 -8.92
CA SER A 117 -3.37 -1.96 -7.79
C SER A 117 -1.90 -1.74 -8.14
N LEU A 118 -1.04 -1.56 -7.12
CA LEU A 118 0.41 -1.41 -7.34
C LEU A 118 1.02 -2.67 -7.98
N GLY A 119 0.43 -3.85 -7.71
CA GLY A 119 0.84 -5.10 -8.33
C GLY A 119 0.60 -5.09 -9.84
N GLU A 120 -0.60 -4.71 -10.27
CA GLU A 120 -0.94 -4.56 -11.69
C GLU A 120 -0.07 -3.50 -12.37
N ALA A 121 0.10 -2.34 -11.74
CA ALA A 121 0.98 -1.29 -12.27
C ALA A 121 2.40 -1.82 -12.50
N SER A 122 2.96 -2.54 -11.53
CA SER A 122 4.32 -3.09 -11.63
C SER A 122 4.45 -4.13 -12.74
N GLY A 123 3.40 -4.91 -13.02
CA GLY A 123 3.40 -5.89 -14.11
C GLY A 123 3.40 -5.28 -15.51
N GLN A 124 3.14 -3.97 -15.64
CA GLN A 124 3.21 -3.23 -16.91
C GLN A 124 4.51 -2.41 -17.06
N LEU A 125 5.35 -2.38 -16.03
CA LEU A 125 6.62 -1.66 -16.05
C LEU A 125 7.77 -2.59 -16.49
N PRO A 126 8.84 -2.02 -17.06
CA PRO A 126 10.07 -2.78 -17.31
C PRO A 126 10.65 -3.37 -16.02
N ASP A 127 11.38 -4.48 -16.15
CA ASP A 127 12.09 -5.08 -15.03
C ASP A 127 13.18 -4.16 -14.48
N GLY A 128 13.32 -4.17 -13.16
CA GLY A 128 14.29 -3.36 -12.45
C GLY A 128 14.21 -3.60 -10.95
N ALA A 129 14.49 -2.56 -10.17
CA ALA A 129 14.26 -2.59 -8.74
C ALA A 129 13.13 -1.65 -8.33
N TYR A 130 12.57 -1.87 -7.15
CA TYR A 130 11.56 -0.99 -6.60
C TYR A 130 11.82 -0.68 -5.13
N THR A 131 11.30 0.46 -4.66
CA THR A 131 11.20 0.79 -3.25
C THR A 131 9.78 1.24 -2.96
N THR A 132 9.33 1.05 -1.73
CA THR A 132 8.02 1.51 -1.27
C THR A 132 8.23 2.38 -0.05
N PHE A 133 7.48 3.46 0.05
CA PHE A 133 7.33 4.29 1.25
C PHE A 133 5.89 4.82 1.29
N ARG A 134 5.52 5.54 2.35
CA ARG A 134 4.20 6.13 2.49
C ARG A 134 4.29 7.53 3.05
N THR A 135 3.19 8.27 2.95
CA THR A 135 3.04 9.53 3.67
C THR A 135 2.66 9.29 5.13
N TYR A 136 2.91 10.34 5.90
CA TYR A 136 2.48 10.56 7.26
C TYR A 136 1.94 11.98 7.33
N GLN A 137 0.77 12.16 7.93
CA GLN A 137 0.11 13.46 8.02
C GLN A 137 -0.07 14.09 6.61
N GLY A 138 -0.35 13.22 5.63
CA GLY A 138 -0.66 13.50 4.24
C GLY A 138 0.46 13.96 3.32
N SER A 139 1.49 14.64 3.82
CA SER A 139 2.58 15.15 2.96
C SER A 139 3.98 14.96 3.51
N ARG A 140 4.14 14.30 4.66
CA ARG A 140 5.47 14.00 5.21
C ARG A 140 5.87 12.58 4.83
N VAL A 141 7.15 12.36 4.56
CA VAL A 141 7.70 11.06 4.22
C VAL A 141 8.82 10.71 5.19
N LEU A 142 8.98 9.43 5.51
CA LEU A 142 10.03 8.98 6.41
C LEU A 142 11.22 8.48 5.58
N ARG A 143 12.40 9.07 5.81
CA ARG A 143 13.68 8.61 5.23
C ARG A 143 13.67 8.47 3.70
N LEU A 144 13.14 9.44 2.96
CA LEU A 144 13.07 9.37 1.49
C LEU A 144 14.45 9.09 0.86
N ARG A 145 15.50 9.77 1.34
CA ARG A 145 16.89 9.53 0.92
C ARG A 145 17.29 8.05 1.02
N GLN A 146 17.03 7.39 2.14
CA GLN A 146 17.39 5.98 2.34
C GLN A 146 16.57 5.06 1.42
N HIS A 147 15.31 5.42 1.13
CA HIS A 147 14.51 4.69 0.16
C HIS A 147 15.08 4.78 -1.27
N VAL A 148 15.58 5.96 -1.67
CA VAL A 148 16.24 6.18 -2.97
C VAL A 148 17.59 5.46 -3.01
N GLN A 149 18.43 5.60 -1.99
CA GLN A 149 19.72 4.91 -1.92
C GLN A 149 19.56 3.39 -2.06
N ARG A 150 18.60 2.79 -1.32
CA ARG A 150 18.34 1.35 -1.44
C ARG A 150 17.85 0.94 -2.83
N LEU A 151 17.14 1.84 -3.53
CA LEU A 151 16.70 1.60 -4.89
C LEU A 151 17.89 1.52 -5.85
N GLU A 152 18.86 2.43 -5.71
CA GLU A 152 20.12 2.41 -6.47
C GLU A 152 20.96 1.17 -6.15
N GLU A 153 21.11 0.84 -4.85
CA GLU A 153 21.79 -0.38 -4.40
C GLU A 153 21.17 -1.63 -5.00
N SER A 154 19.83 -1.71 -4.99
CA SER A 154 19.11 -2.84 -5.60
C SER A 154 19.34 -2.93 -7.10
N VAL A 155 19.31 -1.81 -7.82
CA VAL A 155 19.61 -1.74 -9.25
C VAL A 155 21.05 -2.18 -9.54
N ALA A 156 22.02 -1.78 -8.71
CA ALA A 156 23.41 -2.19 -8.83
C ALA A 156 23.59 -3.70 -8.58
N LEU A 157 22.91 -4.25 -7.57
CA LEU A 157 22.89 -5.70 -7.26
C LEU A 157 22.23 -6.54 -8.37
N LEU A 158 21.42 -5.92 -9.23
CA LEU A 158 20.86 -6.53 -10.45
C LEU A 158 21.76 -6.33 -11.69
N GLY A 159 22.96 -5.78 -11.52
CA GLY A 159 23.95 -5.62 -12.59
C GLY A 159 23.80 -4.36 -13.44
N ASN A 160 22.93 -3.42 -13.06
CA ASN A 160 22.64 -2.21 -13.84
C ASN A 160 22.94 -0.90 -13.08
N PRO A 161 24.12 -0.72 -12.47
CA PRO A 161 24.39 0.40 -11.56
C PRO A 161 24.06 1.75 -12.20
N ALA A 162 23.21 2.52 -11.54
CA ALA A 162 22.76 3.84 -11.99
C ALA A 162 22.43 4.73 -10.79
N HIS A 163 22.58 6.04 -10.97
CA HIS A 163 22.35 7.04 -9.94
C HIS A 163 21.03 7.79 -10.18
N LEU A 164 20.31 8.07 -9.09
CA LEU A 164 19.11 8.90 -9.05
C LEU A 164 19.45 10.22 -8.36
N ASP A 165 19.20 11.33 -9.07
CA ASP A 165 19.18 12.66 -8.46
C ASP A 165 18.09 12.70 -7.38
N GLU A 166 18.49 12.85 -6.12
CA GLU A 166 17.58 12.89 -4.97
C GLU A 166 16.58 14.05 -5.09
N ALA A 167 17.01 15.22 -5.58
CA ALA A 167 16.16 16.38 -5.73
C ALA A 167 15.14 16.18 -6.85
N ALA A 168 15.56 15.60 -7.98
CA ALA A 168 14.67 15.21 -9.07
C ALA A 168 13.64 14.17 -8.64
N THR A 169 14.09 13.16 -7.92
CA THR A 169 13.23 12.10 -7.38
C THR A 169 12.20 12.68 -6.43
N ARG A 170 12.61 13.55 -5.49
CA ARG A 170 11.69 14.26 -4.60
C ARG A 170 10.68 15.09 -5.39
N ARG A 171 11.09 15.82 -6.44
CA ARG A 171 10.18 16.57 -7.31
C ARG A 171 9.14 15.66 -7.97
N ALA A 172 9.54 14.51 -8.49
CA ALA A 172 8.63 13.55 -9.11
C ALA A 172 7.61 12.97 -8.12
N VAL A 173 8.05 12.63 -6.90
CA VAL A 173 7.15 12.16 -5.83
C VAL A 173 6.19 13.28 -5.40
N ALA A 174 6.68 14.51 -5.26
CA ALA A 174 5.88 15.68 -4.92
C ALA A 174 4.86 16.02 -6.02
N HIS A 175 5.24 15.89 -7.29
CA HIS A 175 4.34 16.03 -8.43
C HIS A 175 3.21 15.00 -8.35
N ALA A 176 3.54 13.72 -8.15
CA ALA A 176 2.55 12.65 -8.04
C ALA A 176 1.56 12.91 -6.88
N LEU A 177 2.06 13.34 -5.71
CA LEU A 177 1.20 13.69 -4.57
C LEU A 177 0.25 14.86 -4.89
N ARG A 178 0.74 15.92 -5.53
CA ARG A 178 -0.07 17.09 -5.91
C ARG A 178 -1.13 16.72 -6.95
N ALA A 179 -0.77 15.88 -7.91
CA ALA A 179 -1.65 15.48 -9.01
C ALA A 179 -2.84 14.64 -8.53
N THR A 180 -2.65 13.78 -7.53
CA THR A 180 -3.72 12.91 -7.02
C THR A 180 -4.45 13.48 -5.81
N ALA A 181 -3.79 14.32 -5.00
CA ALA A 181 -4.35 14.95 -3.81
C ALA A 181 -4.94 13.96 -2.78
N TYR A 182 -4.37 12.75 -2.68
CA TYR A 182 -4.81 11.77 -1.68
C TYR A 182 -4.50 12.25 -0.25
N PRO A 183 -5.40 12.00 0.74
CA PRO A 183 -5.16 12.39 2.13
C PRO A 183 -3.96 11.69 2.77
N GLU A 184 -3.75 10.42 2.44
CA GLU A 184 -2.58 9.62 2.78
C GLU A 184 -2.29 8.72 1.58
N SER A 185 -1.01 8.49 1.28
CA SER A 185 -0.56 7.83 0.07
C SER A 185 0.48 6.76 0.35
N ARG A 186 0.46 5.69 -0.43
CA ARG A 186 1.57 4.75 -0.56
C ARG A 186 2.20 4.93 -1.93
N PHE A 187 3.52 5.02 -1.93
CA PHE A 187 4.32 5.14 -3.14
C PHE A 187 5.05 3.85 -3.42
N ARG A 188 5.15 3.50 -4.71
CA ARG A 188 6.15 2.57 -5.22
C ARG A 188 6.97 3.30 -6.27
N LEU A 189 8.26 3.45 -6.03
CA LEU A 189 9.18 3.87 -7.08
C LEU A 189 9.75 2.62 -7.71
N THR A 190 9.70 2.53 -9.03
CA THR A 190 10.36 1.48 -9.80
C THR A 190 11.43 2.14 -10.66
N PHE A 191 12.66 1.67 -10.57
CA PHE A 191 13.78 2.18 -11.36
C PHE A 191 14.31 1.09 -12.27
N ALA A 192 14.14 1.32 -13.56
CA ALA A 192 14.66 0.52 -14.66
C ALA A 192 15.46 1.48 -15.55
N PRO A 193 16.75 1.70 -15.25
CA PRO A 193 17.52 2.80 -15.83
C PRO A 193 17.42 2.86 -17.37
N PRO A 194 17.26 4.06 -17.96
CA PRO A 194 17.23 5.38 -17.31
C PRO A 194 15.85 5.82 -16.84
N MET A 195 14.85 4.93 -16.77
CA MET A 195 13.47 5.29 -16.46
C MET A 195 13.15 5.11 -14.97
N LEU A 196 12.71 6.19 -14.32
CA LEU A 196 12.10 6.17 -13.00
C LEU A 196 10.58 6.26 -13.12
N PHE A 197 9.86 5.34 -12.49
CA PHE A 197 8.42 5.33 -12.39
C PHE A 197 7.98 5.64 -10.96
N VAL A 198 7.01 6.53 -10.81
CA VAL A 198 6.40 6.93 -9.52
C VAL A 198 4.95 6.49 -9.53
N SER A 199 4.67 5.33 -8.94
CA SER A 199 3.31 4.86 -8.73
C SER A 199 2.80 5.31 -7.36
N ILE A 200 1.62 5.91 -7.33
CA ILE A 200 0.97 6.41 -6.11
C ILE A 200 -0.46 5.86 -6.01
N GLU A 201 -0.87 5.45 -4.82
CA GLU A 201 -2.25 5.06 -4.48
C GLU A 201 -2.64 5.65 -3.12
N PRO A 202 -3.95 5.78 -2.83
CA PRO A 202 -4.39 6.12 -1.49
C PRO A 202 -3.99 5.02 -0.51
N PHE A 203 -3.61 5.43 0.70
CA PHE A 203 -3.22 4.52 1.76
C PHE A 203 -4.11 4.68 2.99
N THR A 204 -4.66 3.56 3.45
CA THR A 204 -5.36 3.48 4.73
C THR A 204 -4.47 2.70 5.70
N PRO A 205 -4.07 3.30 6.84
CA PRO A 205 -3.36 2.57 7.89
C PRO A 205 -4.15 1.33 8.33
N TYR A 206 -3.42 0.28 8.73
CA TYR A 206 -4.06 -0.92 9.28
C TYR A 206 -4.86 -0.58 10.55
N PRO A 207 -6.01 -1.24 10.78
CA PRO A 207 -6.87 -0.91 11.90
C PRO A 207 -6.17 -1.19 13.24
N PRO A 208 -6.40 -0.36 14.29
CA PRO A 208 -5.78 -0.52 15.61
C PRO A 208 -5.94 -1.91 16.21
N SER A 209 -7.08 -2.57 15.94
CA SER A 209 -7.37 -3.91 16.45
C SER A 209 -6.28 -4.93 16.12
N LEU A 210 -5.65 -4.87 14.93
CA LEU A 210 -4.56 -5.79 14.58
C LEU A 210 -3.31 -5.58 15.43
N TYR A 211 -3.08 -4.36 15.92
CA TYR A 211 -1.97 -4.04 16.80
C TYR A 211 -2.27 -4.36 18.27
N GLU A 212 -3.56 -4.42 18.63
CA GLU A 212 -4.04 -4.78 19.96
C GLU A 212 -4.15 -6.30 20.15
N SER A 213 -4.58 -7.03 19.11
CA SER A 213 -4.73 -8.49 19.14
C SER A 213 -3.55 -9.24 18.53
N GLY A 214 -2.71 -8.57 17.73
CA GLY A 214 -1.71 -9.23 16.90
C GLY A 214 -2.30 -10.01 15.73
N VAL A 215 -1.42 -10.57 14.91
CA VAL A 215 -1.80 -11.33 13.71
C VAL A 215 -1.28 -12.77 13.72
N TRP A 216 -1.91 -13.57 12.86
CA TRP A 216 -1.47 -14.92 12.52
C TRP A 216 -0.62 -14.89 11.25
N CYS A 217 0.56 -15.49 11.31
CA CYS A 217 1.42 -15.75 10.16
C CYS A 217 1.54 -17.25 9.92
N VAL A 218 1.83 -17.64 8.68
CA VAL A 218 2.06 -19.05 8.31
C VAL A 218 3.39 -19.20 7.60
N SER A 219 4.04 -20.36 7.74
CA SER A 219 5.24 -20.66 6.98
C SER A 219 4.92 -20.87 5.50
N VAL A 220 5.85 -20.41 4.64
CA VAL A 220 5.77 -20.61 3.20
C VAL A 220 7.12 -21.07 2.66
N SER A 221 7.09 -21.99 1.70
CA SER A 221 8.26 -22.44 0.95
C SER A 221 8.46 -21.56 -0.28
N LEU A 222 9.12 -20.42 -0.08
CA LEU A 222 9.53 -19.50 -1.14
C LEU A 222 10.91 -18.93 -0.77
N HIS A 223 11.79 -18.78 -1.76
CA HIS A 223 13.09 -18.12 -1.57
C HIS A 223 13.25 -16.94 -2.53
N ARG A 224 14.13 -16.00 -2.16
CA ARG A 224 14.64 -14.97 -3.06
C ARG A 224 16.00 -15.41 -3.57
N ASP A 225 16.24 -15.27 -4.86
CA ASP A 225 17.57 -15.55 -5.44
C ASP A 225 18.62 -14.55 -4.94
N ASN A 226 18.26 -13.27 -4.97
CA ASN A 226 19.05 -12.18 -4.40
C ASN A 226 18.21 -11.44 -3.35
N PRO A 227 18.29 -11.83 -2.06
CA PRO A 227 17.46 -11.23 -1.02
C PRO A 227 17.77 -9.75 -0.75
N HIS A 228 18.98 -9.31 -1.07
CA HIS A 228 19.40 -7.92 -0.85
C HIS A 228 18.89 -6.96 -1.93
N ALA A 229 18.63 -7.46 -3.14
CA ALA A 229 18.03 -6.67 -4.21
C ALA A 229 16.50 -6.66 -4.10
N LYS A 230 15.89 -5.48 -4.00
CA LYS A 230 14.42 -5.33 -4.05
C LYS A 230 13.91 -5.37 -5.50
N SER A 231 14.11 -6.51 -6.16
CA SER A 231 13.76 -6.75 -7.56
C SER A 231 12.25 -6.75 -7.81
N THR A 232 11.83 -6.22 -8.96
CA THR A 232 10.44 -6.31 -9.44
C THR A 232 9.99 -7.76 -9.67
N THR A 233 10.91 -8.66 -10.01
CA THR A 233 10.61 -10.08 -10.30
C THR A 233 9.96 -10.81 -9.13
N PHE A 234 10.33 -10.46 -7.89
CA PHE A 234 9.76 -11.10 -6.70
C PHE A 234 8.30 -10.69 -6.43
N ILE A 235 7.81 -9.59 -7.02
CA ILE A 235 6.44 -9.11 -6.79
C ILE A 235 5.43 -10.18 -7.24
N ALA A 236 5.66 -10.82 -8.38
CA ALA A 236 4.79 -11.85 -8.93
C ALA A 236 4.78 -13.10 -8.03
N SER A 237 5.96 -13.63 -7.71
CA SER A 237 6.09 -14.81 -6.83
C SER A 237 5.47 -14.58 -5.45
N ALA A 238 5.66 -13.39 -4.88
CA ALA A 238 5.01 -13.02 -3.61
C ALA A 238 3.49 -12.97 -3.75
N ALA A 239 2.96 -12.44 -4.86
CA ALA A 239 1.51 -12.38 -5.11
C ALA A 239 0.90 -13.78 -5.28
N ASP A 240 1.59 -14.70 -5.94
CA ASP A 240 1.20 -16.11 -6.02
C ASP A 240 1.16 -16.76 -4.63
N ALA A 241 2.21 -16.55 -3.83
CA ALA A 241 2.27 -17.06 -2.47
C ALA A 241 1.17 -16.47 -1.56
N TYR A 242 0.86 -15.17 -1.69
CA TYR A 242 -0.26 -14.55 -0.98
C TYR A 242 -1.60 -15.20 -1.31
N ARG A 243 -1.82 -15.57 -2.59
CA ARG A 243 -3.05 -16.24 -3.02
C ARG A 243 -3.18 -17.67 -2.48
N ALA A 244 -2.07 -18.30 -2.13
CA ALA A 244 -2.03 -19.64 -1.56
C ALA A 244 -2.16 -19.67 -0.02
N LEU A 245 -2.13 -18.51 0.65
CA LEU A 245 -2.26 -18.45 2.11
C LEU A 245 -3.66 -18.91 2.56
N PRO A 246 -3.77 -19.59 3.71
CA PRO A 246 -5.06 -19.95 4.27
C PRO A 246 -5.84 -18.70 4.68
N ALA A 247 -7.17 -18.80 4.62
CA ALA A 247 -8.05 -17.70 5.01
C ALA A 247 -7.77 -17.25 6.44
N GLY A 248 -7.56 -15.94 6.62
CA GLY A 248 -7.26 -15.34 7.92
C GLY A 248 -5.76 -15.23 8.26
N ALA A 249 -4.87 -15.89 7.52
CA ALA A 249 -3.44 -15.62 7.64
C ALA A 249 -3.12 -14.21 7.12
N HIS A 250 -2.37 -13.45 7.90
CA HIS A 250 -2.01 -12.07 7.56
C HIS A 250 -0.76 -11.98 6.69
N GLU A 251 0.20 -12.88 6.91
CA GLU A 251 1.50 -12.85 6.25
C GLU A 251 2.07 -14.27 6.14
N GLY A 252 2.78 -14.53 5.04
CA GLY A 252 3.59 -15.74 4.86
C GLY A 252 5.03 -15.48 5.30
N LEU A 253 5.60 -16.30 6.18
CA LEU A 253 7.00 -16.26 6.60
C LEU A 253 7.81 -17.27 5.78
N MET A 254 8.79 -16.79 5.03
CA MET A 254 9.72 -17.62 4.29
C MET A 254 10.68 -18.31 5.26
N ILE A 255 10.74 -19.63 5.18
CA ILE A 255 11.63 -20.48 5.98
C ILE A 255 12.77 -20.97 5.08
N GLY A 256 14.01 -20.74 5.52
CA GLY A 256 15.21 -21.22 4.84
C GLY A 256 15.33 -22.74 4.90
N GLU A 257 16.13 -23.31 3.99
CA GLU A 257 16.38 -24.76 3.93
C GLU A 257 17.02 -25.32 5.21
N ASP A 258 17.76 -24.48 5.94
CA ASP A 258 18.34 -24.75 7.25
C ASP A 258 17.35 -24.60 8.41
N GLY A 259 16.07 -24.33 8.12
CA GLY A 259 15.03 -24.11 9.13
C GLY A 259 15.06 -22.72 9.76
N ALA A 260 15.86 -21.77 9.24
CA ALA A 260 15.87 -20.40 9.71
C ALA A 260 14.59 -19.64 9.30
N VAL A 261 14.00 -18.88 10.21
CA VAL A 261 12.96 -17.90 9.85
C VAL A 261 13.67 -16.71 9.21
N LEU A 262 13.44 -16.50 7.91
CA LEU A 262 14.06 -15.43 7.15
C LEU A 262 13.25 -14.13 7.32
N GLU A 263 12.26 -13.94 6.46
CA GLU A 263 11.42 -12.75 6.42
C GLU A 263 10.03 -13.10 5.87
N GLY A 264 9.08 -12.17 5.94
CA GLY A 264 7.78 -12.33 5.32
C GLY A 264 7.77 -12.02 3.81
N LEU A 265 6.69 -12.40 3.12
CA LEU A 265 6.50 -12.11 1.69
C LEU A 265 6.63 -10.60 1.37
N SER A 266 6.25 -9.72 2.29
CA SER A 266 6.49 -8.27 2.15
C SER A 266 6.95 -7.57 3.43
N SER A 267 7.55 -8.28 4.37
CA SER A 267 7.98 -7.76 5.67
C SER A 267 9.26 -8.39 6.17
N ASN A 268 9.97 -7.75 7.10
CA ASN A 268 11.04 -8.40 7.88
C ASN A 268 10.46 -9.03 9.15
N PHE A 269 11.06 -10.10 9.65
CA PHE A 269 10.62 -10.81 10.86
C PHE A 269 11.57 -10.56 12.05
N PHE A 270 11.01 -10.49 13.24
CA PHE A 270 11.72 -10.32 14.50
C PHE A 270 11.12 -11.21 15.58
N ALA A 271 11.98 -11.75 16.45
CA ALA A 271 11.54 -12.42 17.67
C ALA A 271 12.32 -11.94 18.90
N VAL A 272 11.60 -11.77 19.99
CA VAL A 272 12.16 -11.53 21.32
C VAL A 272 12.41 -12.88 21.96
N MET A 273 13.68 -13.24 22.11
CA MET A 273 14.11 -14.54 22.63
C MET A 273 14.63 -14.38 24.06
N PRO A 274 14.42 -15.38 24.95
CA PRO A 274 15.04 -15.38 26.27
C PRO A 274 16.57 -15.40 26.12
N SER A 275 17.24 -14.54 26.88
CA SER A 275 18.70 -14.46 26.93
C SER A 275 19.20 -15.08 28.23
N ALA A 276 20.02 -16.13 28.12
CA ALA A 276 20.73 -16.70 29.25
C ALA A 276 22.05 -15.98 29.55
N ALA A 277 22.53 -15.14 28.62
CA ALA A 277 23.85 -14.52 28.68
C ALA A 277 23.89 -13.23 29.50
N ALA A 278 22.74 -12.63 29.80
CA ALA A 278 22.65 -11.36 30.52
C ALA A 278 21.47 -11.40 31.50
N PRO A 279 21.69 -11.74 32.78
CA PRO A 279 20.63 -11.74 33.81
C PRO A 279 19.91 -10.39 33.91
N GLU A 280 20.62 -9.29 33.70
CA GLU A 280 20.10 -7.92 33.65
C GLU A 280 19.34 -7.57 32.35
N ALA A 281 19.53 -8.34 31.27
CA ALA A 281 18.82 -8.21 30.01
C ALA A 281 18.22 -9.57 29.62
N PRO A 282 17.08 -9.97 30.22
CA PRO A 282 16.56 -11.34 30.15
C PRO A 282 16.07 -11.73 28.76
N CYS A 283 16.09 -10.81 27.80
CA CYS A 283 15.69 -11.05 26.41
C CYS A 283 16.67 -10.40 25.43
N VAL A 284 16.79 -10.98 24.24
CA VAL A 284 17.50 -10.44 23.07
C VAL A 284 16.53 -10.39 21.90
N LEU A 285 16.56 -9.29 21.14
CA LEU A 285 15.84 -9.19 19.88
C LEU A 285 16.67 -9.85 18.77
N ARG A 286 16.11 -10.84 18.07
CA ARG A 286 16.76 -11.52 16.94
C ARG A 286 16.02 -11.23 15.64
N THR A 287 16.77 -11.06 14.56
CA THR A 287 16.26 -10.91 13.19
C THR A 287 17.36 -11.32 12.22
N GLU A 288 17.03 -12.01 11.12
CA GLU A 288 18.01 -12.36 10.09
C GLU A 288 18.53 -11.08 9.39
N GLU A 289 19.74 -11.15 8.85
CA GLU A 289 20.40 -10.07 8.10
C GLU A 289 21.02 -10.56 6.80
N ALA A 290 21.70 -11.70 6.84
CA ALA A 290 22.52 -12.20 5.75
C ALA A 290 21.69 -12.66 4.54
N ARG A 291 20.44 -13.08 4.77
CA ARG A 291 19.60 -13.72 3.74
C ARG A 291 18.25 -13.05 3.54
N VAL A 292 18.12 -11.81 3.99
CA VAL A 292 16.86 -11.06 3.92
C VAL A 292 17.05 -9.69 3.32
N LEU A 293 15.94 -9.05 2.97
CA LEU A 293 15.96 -7.71 2.44
C LEU A 293 16.36 -6.72 3.53
N ALA A 294 17.30 -5.83 3.21
CA ALA A 294 17.67 -4.68 4.04
C ALA A 294 16.52 -3.65 4.07
N GLY A 295 15.49 -3.92 4.89
CA GLY A 295 14.34 -3.06 5.06
C GLY A 295 14.72 -1.69 5.63
N VAL A 296 14.28 -0.57 5.02
CA VAL A 296 14.42 0.76 5.63
C VAL A 296 13.69 0.81 6.99
N THR A 297 12.47 0.26 7.05
CA THR A 297 11.74 0.12 8.34
C THR A 297 12.48 -0.80 9.31
N ARG A 298 13.08 -1.92 8.85
CA ARG A 298 13.92 -2.80 9.68
C ARG A 298 15.07 -2.03 10.31
N ALA A 299 15.80 -1.22 9.53
CA ALA A 299 16.90 -0.40 10.05
C ALA A 299 16.45 0.56 11.15
N LEU A 300 15.31 1.24 10.96
CA LEU A 300 14.72 2.12 11.97
C LEU A 300 14.25 1.36 13.22
N VAL A 301 13.70 0.16 13.05
CA VAL A 301 13.31 -0.70 14.18
C VAL A 301 14.55 -1.13 14.97
N LEU A 302 15.64 -1.49 14.31
CA LEU A 302 16.91 -1.83 14.98
C LEU A 302 17.50 -0.62 15.72
N GLU A 303 17.38 0.59 15.17
CA GLU A 303 17.79 1.84 15.83
C GLU A 303 17.06 2.03 17.17
N VAL A 304 15.71 1.93 17.16
CA VAL A 304 14.94 2.09 18.40
C VAL A 304 15.09 0.91 19.35
N ALA A 305 15.29 -0.31 18.83
CA ALA A 305 15.41 -1.52 19.64
C ALA A 305 16.69 -1.56 20.47
N ARG A 306 17.82 -1.07 19.93
CA ARG A 306 19.09 -0.99 20.68
C ARG A 306 19.01 -0.13 21.95
N GLN A 307 17.99 0.72 22.07
CA GLN A 307 17.72 1.53 23.26
C GLN A 307 16.86 0.81 24.31
N VAL A 308 16.35 -0.39 24.00
CA VAL A 308 15.40 -1.14 24.83
C VAL A 308 15.99 -2.47 25.28
N LEU A 309 16.64 -3.20 24.36
CA LEU A 309 17.21 -4.52 24.63
C LEU A 309 18.38 -4.83 23.68
N PRO A 310 19.26 -5.79 24.03
CA PRO A 310 20.27 -6.31 23.12
C PRO A 310 19.67 -6.80 21.81
N VAL A 311 20.42 -6.60 20.72
CA VAL A 311 20.00 -6.98 19.37
C VAL A 311 21.04 -7.93 18.78
N SER A 312 20.57 -9.04 18.22
CA SER A 312 21.35 -9.97 17.41
C SER A 312 20.77 -10.01 15.99
N THR A 313 21.66 -9.96 15.00
CA THR A 313 21.31 -10.01 13.57
C THR A 313 21.35 -11.44 13.01
N GLU A 314 21.36 -12.44 13.89
CA GLU A 314 21.22 -13.84 13.51
C GLU A 314 19.76 -14.23 13.39
N ALA A 315 19.46 -15.10 12.41
CA ALA A 315 18.15 -15.71 12.30
C ALA A 315 17.73 -16.47 13.56
N VAL A 316 16.42 -16.53 13.74
CA VAL A 316 15.76 -17.42 14.69
C VAL A 316 15.48 -18.73 13.97
N ALA A 317 15.90 -19.86 14.52
CA ALA A 317 15.48 -21.15 14.01
C ALA A 317 13.96 -21.31 14.21
N TYR A 318 13.25 -21.84 13.21
CA TYR A 318 11.82 -22.09 13.32
C TYR A 318 11.49 -22.99 14.53
N SER A 319 12.35 -23.98 14.81
CA SER A 319 12.25 -24.86 15.98
C SER A 319 12.40 -24.14 17.33
N ASP A 320 12.98 -22.93 17.36
CA ASP A 320 13.13 -22.12 18.57
C ASP A 320 11.92 -21.20 18.82
N LEU A 321 10.99 -21.05 17.87
CA LEU A 321 9.79 -20.21 18.06
C LEU A 321 8.96 -20.55 19.30
N PRO A 322 8.84 -21.81 19.78
CA PRO A 322 8.15 -22.11 21.04
C PRO A 322 8.77 -21.43 22.26
N ARG A 323 10.03 -20.98 22.18
CA ARG A 323 10.73 -20.25 23.24
C ARG A 323 10.62 -18.74 23.07
N ALA A 324 10.15 -18.24 21.93
CA ALA A 324 9.98 -16.82 21.69
C ALA A 324 8.94 -16.24 22.67
N ARG A 325 9.30 -15.13 23.32
CA ARG A 325 8.41 -14.39 24.21
C ARG A 325 7.42 -13.56 23.40
N GLU A 326 7.90 -12.95 22.33
CA GLU A 326 7.12 -12.07 21.45
C GLU A 326 7.68 -12.19 20.03
N CYS A 327 6.83 -12.06 19.02
CA CYS A 327 7.24 -11.95 17.62
C CYS A 327 6.55 -10.74 16.99
N PHE A 328 7.17 -10.15 15.97
CA PHE A 328 6.55 -9.12 15.17
C PHE A 328 7.14 -9.07 13.76
N ILE A 329 6.40 -8.48 12.83
CA ILE A 329 6.86 -8.19 11.47
C ILE A 329 6.92 -6.69 11.22
N THR A 330 7.78 -6.28 10.29
CA THR A 330 7.93 -4.86 9.95
C THR A 330 7.88 -4.59 8.45
N SER A 331 7.24 -3.49 8.10
CA SER A 331 7.24 -2.94 6.75
C SER A 331 6.81 -1.48 6.78
N VAL A 332 6.97 -0.77 5.67
CA VAL A 332 6.47 0.60 5.51
C VAL A 332 4.97 0.70 5.82
N SER A 333 4.18 -0.27 5.33
CA SER A 333 2.73 -0.21 5.49
C SER A 333 2.28 -0.62 6.89
N ARG A 334 2.94 -1.61 7.50
CA ARG A 334 2.57 -2.18 8.80
C ARG A 334 3.28 -1.54 9.99
N GLU A 335 4.36 -0.80 9.76
CA GLU A 335 5.28 -0.33 10.80
C GLU A 335 5.83 -1.52 11.60
N ILE A 336 5.50 -1.64 12.89
CA ILE A 336 5.74 -2.80 13.73
C ILE A 336 4.39 -3.45 14.02
N LEU A 337 4.14 -4.65 13.46
CA LEU A 337 2.89 -5.38 13.65
C LEU A 337 3.14 -6.67 14.46
N PRO A 338 2.52 -6.83 15.64
CA PRO A 338 2.72 -8.00 16.49
C PRO A 338 2.25 -9.29 15.82
N VAL A 339 3.02 -10.36 15.97
CA VAL A 339 2.70 -11.72 15.53
C VAL A 339 2.48 -12.59 16.76
N VAL A 340 1.26 -13.05 16.94
CA VAL A 340 0.83 -13.83 18.12
C VAL A 340 0.63 -15.30 17.82
N LYS A 341 0.64 -15.67 16.54
CA LYS A 341 0.55 -17.05 16.08
C LYS A 341 1.41 -17.25 14.84
N VAL A 342 2.20 -18.31 14.81
CA VAL A 342 2.91 -18.79 13.62
C VAL A 342 2.49 -20.23 13.37
N ASP A 343 1.92 -20.52 12.20
CA ASP A 343 1.32 -21.81 11.88
C ASP A 343 0.30 -22.23 12.94
N GLN A 344 0.53 -23.31 13.70
CA GLN A 344 -0.34 -23.71 14.83
C GLN A 344 0.21 -23.29 16.19
N LEU A 345 1.39 -22.68 16.22
CA LEU A 345 2.06 -22.26 17.45
C LEU A 345 1.57 -20.88 17.89
N THR A 346 0.97 -20.80 19.08
CA THR A 346 0.76 -19.54 19.77
C THR A 346 2.10 -19.03 20.31
N ILE A 347 2.42 -17.76 20.03
CA ILE A 347 3.61 -17.08 20.54
C ILE A 347 3.26 -16.43 21.87
N GLY A 348 4.08 -16.67 22.90
CA GLY A 348 3.85 -16.13 24.24
C GLY A 348 2.48 -16.55 24.80
N ASP A 349 1.69 -15.57 25.23
CA ASP A 349 0.33 -15.75 25.73
C ASP A 349 -0.76 -15.52 24.66
N GLY A 350 -0.35 -15.34 23.40
CA GLY A 350 -1.26 -15.03 22.30
C GLY A 350 -1.66 -13.55 22.18
N PHE A 351 -0.98 -12.66 22.91
CA PHE A 351 -1.20 -11.21 22.82
C PHE A 351 0.10 -10.44 22.55
N PRO A 352 0.01 -9.21 22.01
CA PRO A 352 1.18 -8.34 21.87
C PRO A 352 1.81 -8.06 23.23
N GLY A 353 3.07 -8.45 23.42
CA GLY A 353 3.80 -8.30 24.68
C GLY A 353 4.37 -6.89 24.92
N PRO A 354 4.94 -6.65 26.12
CA PRO A 354 5.40 -5.33 26.54
C PRO A 354 6.56 -4.79 25.71
N ILE A 355 7.48 -5.63 25.21
CA ILE A 355 8.64 -5.17 24.45
C ILE A 355 8.18 -4.65 23.08
N THR A 356 7.35 -5.42 22.37
CA THR A 356 6.80 -5.02 21.07
C THR A 356 5.99 -3.74 21.19
N ARG A 357 5.17 -3.59 22.25
CA ARG A 357 4.43 -2.33 22.52
C ARG A 357 5.36 -1.14 22.76
N ALA A 358 6.43 -1.33 23.54
CA ALA A 358 7.43 -0.29 23.77
C ALA A 358 8.14 0.12 22.48
N LEU A 359 8.49 -0.85 21.62
CA LEU A 359 9.08 -0.58 20.30
C LEU A 359 8.12 0.16 19.39
N MET A 360 6.83 -0.20 19.36
CA MET A 360 5.81 0.53 18.60
C MET A 360 5.70 1.99 19.04
N GLN A 361 5.68 2.26 20.35
CA GLN A 361 5.62 3.63 20.89
C GLN A 361 6.86 4.43 20.47
N ARG A 362 8.05 3.85 20.61
CA ARG A 362 9.31 4.50 20.20
C ARG A 362 9.39 4.73 18.70
N PHE A 363 8.92 3.78 17.89
CA PHE A 363 8.86 3.93 16.45
C PHE A 363 7.91 5.08 16.04
N ARG A 364 6.73 5.18 16.67
CA ARG A 364 5.81 6.32 16.45
C ARG A 364 6.45 7.66 16.81
N ALA A 365 7.13 7.75 17.95
CA ALA A 365 7.86 8.95 18.34
C ALA A 365 9.00 9.31 17.36
N LEU A 366 9.67 8.29 16.78
CA LEU A 366 10.66 8.49 15.71
C LEU A 366 9.99 9.06 14.46
N VAL A 367 8.87 8.49 14.02
CA VAL A 367 8.10 8.98 12.87
C VAL A 367 7.72 10.44 13.05
N GLU A 368 7.16 10.81 14.21
CA GLU A 368 6.75 12.20 14.50
C GLU A 368 7.93 13.18 14.43
N ARG A 369 9.09 12.76 14.93
CA ARG A 369 10.32 13.57 14.94
C ARG A 369 10.97 13.69 13.56
N GLU A 370 10.94 12.62 12.76
CA GLU A 370 11.83 12.48 11.60
C GLU A 370 11.14 12.38 10.25
N ALA A 371 9.82 12.21 10.20
CA ALA A 371 9.09 12.35 8.95
C ALA A 371 9.26 13.78 8.45
N GLU A 372 9.80 13.95 7.24
CA GLU A 372 10.14 15.23 6.64
C GLU A 372 9.06 15.67 5.64
N PRO A 373 8.79 16.97 5.49
CA PRO A 373 7.86 17.43 4.47
C PRO A 373 8.37 17.06 3.06
N LEU A 374 7.46 16.56 2.23
CA LEU A 374 7.74 16.30 0.82
C LEU A 374 7.63 17.59 -0.02
N LEU A 375 6.78 18.52 0.43
CA LEU A 375 6.43 19.78 -0.24
C LEU A 375 7.10 20.99 0.41
#